data_AF-A0AAT9FNI6-F1
#
_entry.id   AF-A0AAT9FNI6-F1
#
_cell.length_a   1.000
_cell.length_b   1.000
_cell.length_c   1.000
_cell.angle_alpha   90.00
_cell.angle_beta   90.00
_cell.angle_gamma   90.00
#
_symmetry.space_group_name_H-M   'P 1'
#
loop_
_entity.id
_entity.type
_entity.pdbx_description
1 polymer ?
#
loop_
_entity_poly.entity_id
_entity_poly.type
_entity_poly.pdbx_seq_one_letter_code
_entity_poly.pdbx_strand_id
1 'polypeptide(L)'
;MKSLLILFLTLATAGAQLIVDVDAFGKELGGWNSKGKKASDYTMSDVQYRTFKPVITETPGGGRFISLRIDNLRGFFSSDDHALLQVSVNGKGELVSLESSIHSQGKSVKSDVVMGTGKNIASMMKGDVILNAGLSLAKDLSAKISGEKNAEAGRVIYPAVIVHNYNKLMKSIRFVPPPSKAKVVSEKPAQTKVHVKHKVEAKPGAVEKPKPEEKQETSGQ
;
A
#
# COMPACT_ATOMS: atom_id res chain seq x y z
N MET A 1 18.01 -45.20 -25.27
CA MET A 1 18.67 -44.44 -24.18
C MET A 1 17.58 -43.73 -23.39
N LYS A 2 17.49 -44.00 -22.08
CA LYS A 2 16.35 -43.61 -21.23
C LYS A 2 16.47 -42.13 -20.84
N SER A 3 15.42 -41.35 -21.13
CA SER A 3 15.24 -39.98 -20.64
C SER A 3 15.12 -39.94 -19.12
N LEU A 4 15.80 -38.99 -18.49
CA LEU A 4 15.48 -38.53 -17.14
C LEU A 4 15.41 -37.01 -17.16
N LEU A 5 14.20 -36.48 -17.35
CA LEU A 5 13.90 -35.05 -17.23
C LEU A 5 13.50 -34.79 -15.78
N ILE A 6 14.39 -34.16 -15.00
CA ILE A 6 14.10 -33.74 -13.63
C ILE A 6 13.26 -32.47 -13.69
N LEU A 7 11.97 -32.60 -13.40
CA LEU A 7 11.03 -31.49 -13.27
C LEU A 7 11.21 -30.83 -11.89
N PHE A 8 11.90 -29.69 -11.83
CA PHE A 8 11.92 -28.84 -10.65
C PHE A 8 10.55 -28.18 -10.47
N LEU A 9 9.74 -28.73 -9.57
CA LEU A 9 8.47 -28.13 -9.16
C LEU A 9 8.78 -26.99 -8.18
N THR A 10 8.81 -25.75 -8.66
CA THR A 10 8.88 -24.57 -7.80
C THR A 10 7.54 -24.41 -7.08
N LEU A 11 7.53 -24.73 -5.80
CA LEU A 11 6.40 -24.46 -4.91
C LEU A 11 6.30 -22.94 -4.71
N ALA A 12 5.50 -22.27 -5.53
CA ALA A 12 5.11 -20.88 -5.30
C ALA A 12 4.23 -20.84 -4.04
N THR A 13 4.81 -20.45 -2.91
CA THR A 13 4.06 -20.17 -1.69
C THR A 13 3.20 -18.94 -1.93
N ALA A 14 1.90 -19.15 -2.08
CA ALA A 14 0.90 -18.09 -2.15
C ALA A 14 0.74 -17.43 -0.77
N GLY A 15 1.70 -16.56 -0.41
CA GLY A 15 1.60 -15.63 0.71
C GLY A 15 0.78 -14.39 0.32
N ALA A 16 0.31 -13.64 1.32
CA ALA A 16 -0.27 -12.32 1.08
C ALA A 16 0.70 -11.45 0.28
N GLN A 17 0.24 -10.87 -0.82
CA GLN A 17 1.11 -10.13 -1.73
C GLN A 17 1.07 -8.64 -1.38
N LEU A 18 2.25 -8.07 -1.14
CA LEU A 18 2.44 -6.64 -0.98
C LEU A 18 2.34 -5.97 -2.36
N ILE A 19 1.35 -5.11 -2.54
CA ILE A 19 1.11 -4.39 -3.79
C ILE A 19 1.34 -2.89 -3.56
N VAL A 20 2.07 -2.27 -4.48
CA VAL A 20 2.18 -0.80 -4.57
C VAL A 20 1.22 -0.36 -5.67
N ASP A 21 0.11 0.28 -5.30
CA ASP A 21 -0.87 0.80 -6.26
C ASP A 21 -0.32 2.08 -6.92
N VAL A 22 0.43 1.90 -8.01
CA VAL A 22 1.10 3.00 -8.72
C VAL A 22 0.10 4.01 -9.29
N ASP A 23 -1.10 3.56 -9.68
CA ASP A 23 -2.12 4.45 -10.22
C ASP A 23 -2.80 5.28 -9.11
N ALA A 24 -3.09 4.68 -7.95
CA ALA A 24 -3.55 5.43 -6.79
C ALA A 24 -2.49 6.44 -6.30
N PHE A 25 -1.21 6.05 -6.29
CA PHE A 25 -0.13 6.98 -5.97
C PHE A 25 -0.08 8.17 -6.93
N GLY A 26 -0.18 7.91 -8.24
CA GLY A 26 -0.24 8.97 -9.24
C GLY A 26 -1.43 9.89 -9.04
N LYS A 27 -2.61 9.34 -8.79
CA LYS A 27 -3.82 10.11 -8.53
C LYS A 27 -3.66 11.07 -7.35
N GLU A 28 -3.03 10.61 -6.27
CA GLU A 28 -2.74 11.44 -5.09
C GLU A 28 -1.77 12.61 -5.36
N LEU A 29 -0.97 12.51 -6.43
CA LEU A 29 -0.02 13.54 -6.88
C LEU A 29 -0.57 14.44 -8.00
N GLY A 30 -1.82 14.24 -8.45
CA GLY A 30 -2.43 14.99 -9.56
C GLY A 30 -2.51 14.23 -10.90
N GLY A 31 -2.02 12.98 -10.94
CA GLY A 31 -2.13 12.07 -12.08
C GLY A 31 -0.85 11.98 -12.93
N TRP A 32 -0.64 10.80 -13.54
CA TRP A 32 0.48 10.55 -14.46
C TRP A 32 0.25 11.23 -15.81
N ASN A 33 0.39 12.55 -15.85
CA ASN A 33 -0.01 13.37 -17.00
C ASN A 33 1.19 13.94 -17.75
N SER A 34 2.40 13.81 -17.19
CA SER A 34 3.63 14.41 -17.70
C SER A 34 4.62 13.37 -18.22
N LYS A 35 5.55 13.83 -19.08
CA LYS A 35 6.61 13.00 -19.70
C LYS A 35 6.08 11.69 -20.30
N GLY A 36 4.98 11.76 -21.05
CA GLY A 36 4.36 10.58 -21.67
C GLY A 36 3.74 9.62 -20.65
N LYS A 37 3.03 10.15 -19.65
CA LYS A 37 2.41 9.40 -18.55
C LYS A 37 3.38 8.63 -17.65
N LYS A 38 4.61 9.15 -17.54
CA LYS A 38 5.68 8.60 -16.67
C LYS A 38 5.94 9.44 -15.43
N ALA A 39 5.34 10.62 -15.35
CA ALA A 39 5.53 11.52 -14.22
C ALA A 39 4.26 12.32 -13.91
N SER A 40 4.19 12.85 -12.69
CA SER A 40 3.15 13.75 -12.20
C SER A 40 3.79 15.09 -11.86
N ASP A 41 3.26 16.17 -12.41
CA ASP A 41 3.70 17.53 -12.11
C ASP A 41 2.70 18.16 -11.14
N TYR A 42 3.21 18.82 -10.09
CA TYR A 42 2.39 19.47 -9.06
C TYR A 42 3.14 20.65 -8.47
N THR A 43 2.39 21.55 -7.82
CA THR A 43 2.95 22.73 -7.14
C THR A 43 2.88 22.54 -5.64
N MET A 44 3.98 22.84 -4.94
CA MET A 44 4.05 22.85 -3.49
C MET A 44 4.83 24.09 -3.05
N SER A 45 4.22 24.91 -2.20
CA SER A 45 4.80 26.18 -1.73
C SER A 45 5.30 27.06 -2.88
N ASP A 46 4.46 27.27 -3.90
CA ASP A 46 4.73 28.07 -5.11
C ASP A 46 5.92 27.59 -5.98
N VAL A 47 6.42 26.38 -5.72
CA VAL A 47 7.47 25.72 -6.52
C VAL A 47 6.87 24.53 -7.26
N GLN A 48 7.20 24.41 -8.55
CA GLN A 48 6.78 23.27 -9.37
C GLN A 48 7.74 22.09 -9.19
N TYR A 49 7.15 20.92 -8.96
CA TYR A 49 7.86 19.66 -8.80
C TYR A 49 7.34 18.63 -9.80
N ARG A 50 8.20 17.66 -10.11
CA ARG A 50 7.85 16.50 -10.92
C ARG A 50 8.27 15.23 -10.21
N THR A 51 7.31 14.35 -9.92
CA THR A 51 7.61 13.01 -9.40
C THR A 51 7.46 11.99 -10.53
N PHE A 52 8.47 11.14 -10.72
CA PHE A 52 8.40 10.03 -11.67
C PHE A 52 7.72 8.82 -11.05
N LYS A 53 7.16 7.96 -11.92
CA LYS A 53 6.66 6.66 -11.50
C LYS A 53 7.75 5.88 -10.72
N PRO A 54 7.39 5.21 -9.62
CA PRO A 54 8.34 4.45 -8.84
C PRO A 54 8.96 3.31 -9.64
N VAL A 55 10.24 3.07 -9.42
CA VAL A 55 10.89 1.81 -9.76
C VAL A 55 10.70 0.88 -8.56
N ILE A 56 10.06 -0.27 -8.80
CA ILE A 56 9.71 -1.23 -7.75
C ILE A 56 10.45 -2.53 -8.03
N THR A 57 11.24 -2.98 -7.05
CA THR A 57 11.97 -4.24 -7.09
C THR A 57 11.45 -5.15 -5.99
N GLU A 58 11.19 -6.42 -6.31
CA GLU A 58 10.82 -7.41 -5.31
C GLU A 58 12.04 -7.77 -4.45
N THR A 59 11.81 -7.97 -3.15
CA THR A 59 12.84 -8.42 -2.22
C THR A 59 12.55 -9.84 -1.75
N PRO A 60 13.58 -10.60 -1.33
CA PRO A 60 13.37 -11.91 -0.71
C PRO A 60 12.35 -11.82 0.44
N GLY A 61 11.47 -12.81 0.54
CA GLY A 61 10.40 -12.81 1.55
C GLY A 61 9.18 -11.94 1.20
N GLY A 62 9.03 -11.54 -0.07
CA GLY A 62 7.80 -10.91 -0.58
C GLY A 62 7.67 -9.42 -0.32
N GLY A 63 8.76 -8.75 0.09
CA GLY A 63 8.78 -7.29 0.27
C GLY A 63 8.96 -6.52 -1.04
N ARG A 64 9.06 -5.20 -0.93
CA ARG A 64 9.28 -4.26 -2.03
C ARG A 64 10.35 -3.24 -1.64
N PHE A 65 11.32 -3.06 -2.54
CA PHE A 65 12.17 -1.87 -2.58
C PHE A 65 11.59 -0.91 -3.61
N ILE A 66 11.38 0.34 -3.21
CA ILE A 66 10.72 1.37 -4.00
C ILE A 66 11.65 2.56 -4.10
N SER A 67 11.97 2.97 -5.33
CA SER A 67 12.79 4.15 -5.61
C SER A 67 12.00 5.18 -6.42
N LEU A 68 12.02 6.42 -5.97
CA LEU A 68 11.32 7.56 -6.56
C LEU A 68 12.31 8.67 -6.88
N ARG A 69 12.17 9.28 -8.06
CA ARG A 69 12.86 10.53 -8.42
C ARG A 69 11.87 11.69 -8.37
N ILE A 70 12.28 12.79 -7.76
CA ILE A 70 11.51 14.02 -7.60
C ILE A 70 12.36 15.18 -8.12
N ASP A 71 12.01 15.75 -9.25
CA ASP A 71 12.71 16.90 -9.83
C ASP A 71 12.10 18.21 -9.33
N ASN A 72 12.94 19.23 -9.15
CA ASN A 72 12.50 20.61 -9.04
C ASN A 72 12.51 21.26 -10.44
N LEU A 73 11.35 21.74 -10.91
CA LEU A 73 11.21 22.35 -12.22
C LEU A 73 11.55 23.85 -12.14
N ARG A 74 12.80 24.23 -12.43
CA ARG A 74 13.28 25.63 -12.42
C ARG A 74 13.49 26.22 -13.82
N GLY A 75 12.49 26.14 -14.69
CA GLY A 75 12.59 26.72 -16.03
C GLY A 75 13.69 26.08 -16.89
N PHE A 76 13.92 26.61 -18.08
CA PHE A 76 14.73 25.94 -19.11
C PHE A 76 16.26 25.97 -18.85
N PHE A 77 16.75 26.93 -18.07
CA PHE A 77 18.19 27.15 -17.85
C PHE A 77 18.70 26.72 -16.47
N SER A 78 17.88 26.02 -15.68
CA SER A 78 18.33 25.56 -14.36
C SER A 78 19.12 24.27 -14.39
N SER A 79 20.01 24.12 -13.41
CA SER A 79 20.65 22.84 -13.06
C SER A 79 19.61 21.73 -12.81
N ASP A 80 19.98 20.48 -13.15
CA ASP A 80 19.18 19.28 -12.88
C ASP A 80 19.18 18.94 -11.39
N ASP A 81 18.40 19.71 -10.64
CA ASP A 81 18.21 19.50 -9.23
C ASP A 81 17.09 18.48 -9.02
N HIS A 82 17.39 17.42 -8.30
CA HIS A 82 16.44 16.36 -8.00
C HIS A 82 16.70 15.71 -6.64
N ALA A 83 15.69 15.05 -6.11
CA ALA A 83 15.80 14.18 -4.96
C ALA A 83 15.50 12.73 -5.37
N LEU A 84 16.16 11.79 -4.69
CA LEU A 84 15.82 10.37 -4.71
C LEU A 84 15.24 10.00 -3.36
N LEU A 85 14.10 9.30 -3.36
CA LEU A 85 13.47 8.75 -2.18
C LEU A 85 13.44 7.23 -2.32
N GLN A 86 14.01 6.52 -1.34
CA GLN A 86 14.12 5.08 -1.32
C GLN A 86 13.42 4.53 -0.08
N VAL A 87 12.52 3.56 -0.30
CA VAL A 87 11.70 2.96 0.74
C VAL A 87 11.74 1.45 0.59
N SER A 88 12.10 0.75 1.67
CA SER A 88 12.02 -0.71 1.75
C SER A 88 10.90 -1.12 2.68
N VAL A 89 10.09 -2.07 2.23
CA VAL A 89 8.96 -2.61 2.97
C VAL A 89 9.03 -4.14 2.88
N ASN A 90 8.88 -4.87 3.99
CA ASN A 90 8.95 -6.34 3.97
C ASN A 90 7.62 -6.99 3.53
N GLY A 91 7.57 -8.33 3.39
CA GLY A 91 6.34 -9.04 2.98
C GLY A 91 5.19 -8.96 3.99
N LYS A 92 5.47 -8.59 5.24
CA LYS A 92 4.45 -8.26 6.27
C LYS A 92 4.04 -6.79 6.20
N GLY A 93 4.51 -6.09 5.17
CA GLY A 93 4.43 -4.67 4.90
C GLY A 93 4.79 -3.80 6.08
N GLU A 94 5.84 -4.16 6.81
CA GLU A 94 6.48 -3.31 7.80
C GLU A 94 7.51 -2.46 7.06
N LEU A 95 7.65 -1.18 7.44
CA LEU A 95 8.76 -0.36 6.98
C LEU A 95 10.06 -1.02 7.45
N VAL A 96 11.03 -1.21 6.54
CA VAL A 96 12.36 -1.75 6.84
C VAL A 96 13.37 -0.62 6.87
N SER A 97 13.40 0.17 5.81
CA SER A 97 14.29 1.32 5.68
C SER A 97 13.64 2.45 4.89
N LEU A 98 14.06 3.67 5.21
CA LEU A 98 13.72 4.90 4.52
C LEU A 98 14.97 5.75 4.42
N GLU A 99 15.36 6.11 3.21
CA GLU A 99 16.50 7.01 2.97
C GLU A 99 16.20 7.93 1.78
N SER A 100 16.92 9.04 1.71
CA SER A 100 16.79 9.96 0.59
C SER A 100 18.10 10.70 0.30
N SER A 101 18.33 11.02 -0.96
CA SER A 101 19.40 11.91 -1.38
C SER A 101 18.84 13.11 -2.13
N ILE A 102 19.50 14.24 -2.01
CA ILE A 102 19.21 15.48 -2.71
C ILE A 102 20.44 15.82 -3.54
N HIS A 103 20.26 15.97 -4.83
CA HIS A 103 21.28 16.39 -5.78
C HIS A 103 20.92 17.81 -6.24
N SER A 104 21.79 18.77 -5.96
CA SER A 104 21.57 20.17 -6.34
C SER A 104 22.89 20.81 -6.75
N GLN A 105 22.94 21.42 -7.94
CA GLN A 105 24.08 22.19 -8.44
C GLN A 105 25.44 21.46 -8.32
N GLY A 106 25.47 20.16 -8.64
CA GLY A 106 26.70 19.34 -8.57
C GLY A 106 27.10 18.87 -7.17
N LYS A 107 26.31 19.19 -6.13
CA LYS A 107 26.47 18.68 -4.77
C LYS A 107 25.38 17.68 -4.43
N SER A 108 25.67 16.78 -3.50
CA SER A 108 24.75 15.73 -3.09
C SER A 108 24.71 15.61 -1.57
N VAL A 109 23.53 15.75 -0.99
CA VAL A 109 23.27 15.53 0.44
C VAL A 109 22.51 14.23 0.59
N LYS A 110 22.99 13.31 1.41
CA LYS A 110 22.29 12.04 1.68
C LYS A 110 21.84 11.97 3.14
N SER A 111 20.61 11.53 3.35
CA SER A 111 20.12 11.26 4.70
C SER A 111 20.79 10.03 5.31
N ASP A 112 20.73 9.93 6.62
CA ASP A 112 20.94 8.66 7.31
C ASP A 112 19.75 7.73 7.00
N VAL A 113 19.97 6.44 7.16
CA VAL A 113 18.92 5.44 6.96
C VAL A 113 18.01 5.45 8.19
N VAL A 114 16.74 5.80 7.99
CA VAL A 114 15.71 5.65 9.01
C VAL A 114 15.23 4.20 9.00
N MET A 115 15.55 3.48 10.07
CA MET A 115 15.12 2.09 10.24
C MET A 115 13.66 2.03 10.70
N GLY A 116 12.89 1.07 10.17
CA GLY A 116 11.53 0.86 10.62
C GLY A 116 11.44 0.18 11.99
N THR A 117 10.27 0.31 12.62
CA THR A 117 10.02 -0.17 14.00
C THR A 117 9.46 -1.59 14.07
N GLY A 118 9.40 -2.31 12.94
CA GLY A 118 8.79 -3.65 12.84
C GLY A 118 7.26 -3.67 12.94
N LYS A 119 6.59 -2.50 12.88
CA LYS A 119 5.12 -2.39 12.81
C LYS A 119 4.67 -2.39 11.35
N ASN A 120 3.54 -3.06 11.07
CA ASN A 120 3.03 -3.13 9.69
C ASN A 120 2.39 -1.79 9.25
N ILE A 121 2.43 -1.46 7.97
CA ILE A 121 1.97 -0.18 7.41
C ILE A 121 0.50 0.06 7.71
N ALA A 122 -0.34 -0.98 7.72
CA ALA A 122 -1.75 -0.84 8.05
C ALA A 122 -1.97 -0.39 9.52
N SER A 123 -1.18 -0.88 10.47
CA SER A 123 -1.18 -0.40 11.86
C SER A 123 -0.46 0.95 12.00
N MET A 124 0.60 1.18 11.23
CA MET A 124 1.32 2.44 11.22
C MET A 124 0.50 3.59 10.62
N MET A 125 -0.44 3.32 9.71
CA MET A 125 -1.39 4.31 9.18
C MET A 125 -2.38 4.81 10.25
N LYS A 126 -2.61 3.99 11.28
CA LYS A 126 -3.47 4.32 12.43
C LYS A 126 -2.71 4.97 13.58
N GLY A 127 -1.38 5.07 13.49
CA GLY A 127 -0.53 5.73 14.49
C GLY A 127 0.45 6.70 13.85
N ASP A 128 1.29 7.33 14.66
CA ASP A 128 2.20 8.38 14.16
C ASP A 128 3.49 7.83 13.53
N VAL A 129 3.62 6.51 13.34
CA VAL A 129 4.92 5.88 13.01
C VAL A 129 5.40 6.21 11.59
N ILE A 130 4.51 6.18 10.58
CA ILE A 130 4.85 6.59 9.21
C ILE A 130 5.24 8.07 9.22
N LEU A 131 4.42 8.91 9.86
CA LEU A 131 4.69 10.34 9.97
C LEU A 131 6.05 10.61 10.61
N ASN A 132 6.35 9.96 11.74
CA ASN A 132 7.60 10.13 12.47
C ASN A 132 8.83 9.68 11.67
N ALA A 133 8.72 8.62 10.85
CA ALA A 133 9.80 8.21 9.95
C ALA A 133 10.08 9.29 8.90
N GLY A 134 9.04 9.83 8.25
CA GLY A 134 9.17 10.95 7.32
C GLY A 134 9.74 12.21 7.97
N LEU A 135 9.27 12.57 9.17
CA LEU A 135 9.78 13.72 9.92
C LEU A 135 11.24 13.53 10.35
N SER A 136 11.64 12.33 10.74
CA SER A 136 13.03 12.02 11.09
C SER A 136 13.95 12.17 9.87
N LEU A 137 13.51 11.67 8.71
CA LEU A 137 14.20 11.85 7.43
C LEU A 137 14.35 13.34 7.08
N ALA A 138 13.26 14.11 7.18
CA ALA A 138 13.29 15.55 6.90
C ALA A 138 14.18 16.33 7.86
N LYS A 139 14.18 15.96 9.15
CA LYS A 139 15.05 16.58 10.17
C LYS A 139 16.52 16.34 9.84
N ASP A 140 16.89 15.11 9.51
CA ASP A 140 18.27 14.77 9.16
C ASP A 140 18.74 15.50 7.88
N LEU A 141 17.95 15.45 6.81
CA LEU A 141 18.25 16.20 5.58
C LEU A 141 18.38 17.71 5.85
N SER A 142 17.47 18.29 6.63
CA SER A 142 17.52 19.71 6.97
C SER A 142 18.77 20.07 7.76
N ALA A 143 19.17 19.23 8.71
CA ALA A 143 20.39 19.42 9.48
C ALA A 143 21.64 19.37 8.59
N LYS A 144 21.71 18.39 7.68
CA LYS A 144 22.84 18.25 6.74
C LYS A 144 22.91 19.40 5.74
N ILE A 145 21.77 19.81 5.16
CA ILE A 145 21.70 20.98 4.28
C ILE A 145 22.18 22.23 5.03
N SER A 146 21.69 22.46 6.26
CA SER A 146 22.06 23.64 7.07
C SER A 146 23.52 23.65 7.50
N GLY A 147 24.11 22.45 7.71
CA GLY A 147 25.52 22.29 8.05
C GLY A 147 26.48 22.52 6.86
N GLU A 148 25.99 22.40 5.63
CA GLU A 148 26.76 22.76 4.45
C GLU A 148 26.83 24.28 4.31
N LYS A 149 28.06 24.84 4.28
CA LYS A 149 28.35 26.29 4.11
C LYS A 149 27.82 26.91 2.80
N ASN A 150 27.05 26.16 2.02
CA ASN A 150 26.54 26.55 0.70
C ASN A 150 25.02 26.37 0.61
N ALA A 151 24.31 26.31 1.74
CA ALA A 151 22.86 26.46 1.75
C ALA A 151 22.52 27.88 1.28
N GLU A 152 22.47 28.11 -0.02
CA GLU A 152 21.85 29.32 -0.54
C GLU A 152 20.39 29.29 -0.09
N ALA A 153 20.15 30.12 0.92
CA ALA A 153 18.87 30.33 1.53
C ALA A 153 17.86 30.72 0.44
N GLY A 154 16.90 29.82 0.18
CA GLY A 154 15.57 30.28 -0.19
C GLY A 154 14.84 29.66 -1.37
N ARG A 155 15.24 28.54 -2.00
CA ARG A 155 14.46 28.07 -3.18
C ARG A 155 14.13 26.60 -3.31
N VAL A 156 14.54 25.73 -2.38
CA VAL A 156 14.21 24.30 -2.51
C VAL A 156 13.82 23.66 -1.20
N ILE A 157 12.52 23.41 -1.06
CA ILE A 157 11.96 22.74 0.12
C ILE A 157 11.97 21.22 -0.11
N TYR A 158 13.14 20.68 -0.46
CA TYR A 158 13.29 19.24 -0.70
C TYR A 158 12.80 18.39 0.48
N PRO A 159 13.14 18.71 1.75
CA PRO A 159 12.65 17.93 2.88
C PRO A 159 11.12 17.82 2.92
N ALA A 160 10.38 18.91 2.64
CA ALA A 160 8.92 18.88 2.67
C ALA A 160 8.31 18.09 1.51
N VAL A 161 8.83 18.27 0.28
CA VAL A 161 8.32 17.52 -0.88
C VAL A 161 8.67 16.02 -0.80
N ILE A 162 9.81 15.66 -0.20
CA ILE A 162 10.18 14.27 0.07
C ILE A 162 9.17 13.64 1.04
N VAL A 163 8.85 14.32 2.15
CA VAL A 163 7.83 13.84 3.11
C VAL A 163 6.45 13.75 2.47
N HIS A 164 6.08 14.72 1.64
CA HIS A 164 4.83 14.69 0.89
C HIS A 164 4.73 13.41 0.04
N ASN A 165 5.74 13.15 -0.80
CA ASN A 165 5.77 11.98 -1.67
C ASN A 165 5.81 10.68 -0.89
N TYR A 166 6.61 10.62 0.18
CA TYR A 166 6.67 9.48 1.08
C TYR A 166 5.28 9.17 1.65
N ASN A 167 4.59 10.17 2.22
CA ASN A 167 3.26 9.97 2.79
C ASN A 167 2.23 9.48 1.76
N LYS A 168 2.27 10.03 0.53
CA LYS A 168 1.41 9.57 -0.57
C LYS A 168 1.75 8.16 -1.02
N LEU A 169 3.04 7.82 -1.10
CA LEU A 169 3.50 6.48 -1.45
C LEU A 169 3.04 5.47 -0.40
N MET A 170 3.24 5.74 0.89
CA MET A 170 2.83 4.79 1.94
C MET A 170 1.32 4.50 1.86
N LYS A 171 0.50 5.49 1.49
CA LYS A 171 -0.96 5.35 1.31
C LYS A 171 -1.35 4.46 0.14
N SER A 172 -0.49 4.31 -0.87
CA SER A 172 -0.75 3.46 -2.02
C SER A 172 -0.33 2.01 -1.81
N ILE A 173 0.37 1.68 -0.72
CA ILE A 173 0.79 0.32 -0.40
C ILE A 173 -0.36 -0.44 0.26
N ARG A 174 -0.71 -1.61 -0.29
CA ARG A 174 -1.81 -2.45 0.19
C ARG A 174 -1.39 -3.92 0.27
N PHE A 175 -2.09 -4.65 1.13
CA PHE A 175 -1.99 -6.10 1.19
C PHE A 175 -3.18 -6.72 0.48
N VAL A 176 -2.88 -7.62 -0.44
CA VAL A 176 -3.89 -8.53 -0.95
C VAL A 176 -3.70 -9.85 -0.21
N PRO A 177 -4.68 -10.27 0.62
CA PRO A 177 -4.63 -11.60 1.22
C PRO A 177 -4.61 -12.65 0.10
N PRO A 178 -3.95 -13.79 0.30
CA PRO A 178 -3.92 -14.82 -0.73
C PRO A 178 -5.36 -15.23 -1.06
N PRO A 179 -5.65 -15.58 -2.32
CA PRO A 179 -6.98 -16.06 -2.70
C PRO A 179 -7.33 -17.23 -1.77
N SER A 180 -8.42 -17.05 -1.00
CA SER A 180 -8.94 -18.10 -0.14
C SER A 180 -9.13 -19.34 -1.00
N LYS A 181 -8.49 -20.46 -0.62
CA LYS A 181 -8.74 -21.74 -1.28
C LYS A 181 -10.24 -21.97 -1.19
N ALA A 182 -10.95 -21.83 -2.31
CA ALA A 182 -12.35 -22.16 -2.39
C ALA A 182 -12.49 -23.56 -1.80
N LYS A 183 -13.31 -23.71 -0.75
CA LYS A 183 -13.73 -25.03 -0.29
C LYS A 183 -14.32 -25.71 -1.52
N VAL A 184 -13.61 -26.68 -2.08
CA VAL A 184 -14.19 -27.65 -2.98
C VAL A 184 -15.30 -28.29 -2.16
N VAL A 185 -16.54 -27.87 -2.39
CA VAL A 185 -17.70 -28.63 -1.96
C VAL A 185 -17.55 -29.95 -2.69
N SER A 186 -17.07 -30.96 -1.97
CA SER A 186 -17.13 -32.33 -2.43
C SER A 186 -18.62 -32.64 -2.57
N GLU A 187 -19.11 -32.52 -3.80
CA GLU A 187 -20.40 -33.06 -4.17
C GLU A 187 -20.28 -34.58 -3.99
N LYS A 188 -20.75 -35.04 -2.83
CA LYS A 188 -20.91 -36.46 -2.53
C LYS A 188 -21.87 -37.02 -3.59
N PRO A 189 -21.51 -38.05 -4.37
CA PRO A 189 -22.42 -38.60 -5.37
C PRO A 189 -23.66 -39.14 -4.66
N ALA A 190 -24.82 -38.55 -4.96
CA ALA A 190 -26.11 -39.03 -4.46
C ALA A 190 -26.45 -40.35 -5.15
N GLN A 191 -26.16 -41.47 -4.50
CA GLN A 191 -26.77 -42.76 -4.82
C GLN A 191 -28.05 -42.96 -4.00
N THR A 192 -29.15 -43.00 -4.75
CA THR A 192 -30.28 -43.95 -4.64
C THR A 192 -31.21 -43.86 -3.42
N LYS A 193 -32.47 -43.52 -3.68
CA LYS A 193 -33.62 -44.46 -3.60
C LYS A 193 -34.92 -43.73 -3.97
N VAL A 194 -35.45 -44.05 -5.15
CA VAL A 194 -36.86 -43.81 -5.48
C VAL A 194 -37.68 -44.79 -4.64
N HIS A 195 -38.42 -44.27 -3.67
CA HIS A 195 -39.44 -45.03 -2.96
C HIS A 195 -40.82 -44.73 -3.57
N VAL A 196 -41.53 -45.82 -3.82
CA VAL A 196 -42.80 -45.94 -4.54
C VAL A 196 -43.92 -45.18 -3.83
N LYS A 197 -44.73 -44.44 -4.61
CA LYS A 197 -46.00 -43.84 -4.15
C LYS A 197 -47.06 -44.93 -3.95
N HIS A 198 -47.75 -44.90 -2.82
CA HIS A 198 -49.13 -45.36 -2.69
C HIS A 198 -49.93 -44.38 -1.81
N LYS A 199 -50.95 -43.76 -2.42
CA LYS A 199 -52.34 -43.48 -1.98
C LYS A 199 -52.60 -43.52 -0.46
N VAL A 200 -53.35 -42.61 0.19
CA VAL A 200 -54.76 -42.21 -0.03
C VAL A 200 -55.04 -40.89 0.72
N GLU A 201 -55.95 -40.11 0.15
CA GLU A 201 -56.58 -38.86 0.57
C GLU A 201 -57.67 -39.06 1.66
N ALA A 202 -57.75 -38.17 2.65
CA ALA A 202 -59.01 -37.78 3.33
C ALA A 202 -58.84 -36.49 4.16
N LYS A 203 -59.54 -35.42 3.75
CA LYS A 203 -60.01 -34.27 4.59
C LYS A 203 -61.36 -34.67 5.26
N PRO A 204 -62.08 -33.88 6.10
CA PRO A 204 -61.93 -32.45 6.50
C PRO A 204 -62.22 -32.13 8.02
N GLY A 205 -62.11 -30.85 8.41
CA GLY A 205 -62.68 -30.26 9.63
C GLY A 205 -61.83 -29.11 10.18
N ALA A 206 -61.98 -27.86 9.70
CA ALA A 206 -62.93 -26.82 10.11
C ALA A 206 -62.61 -26.16 11.47
N VAL A 207 -62.10 -24.91 11.37
CA VAL A 207 -62.37 -23.68 12.18
C VAL A 207 -62.11 -23.77 13.71
N GLU A 208 -61.28 -22.93 14.34
CA GLU A 208 -61.67 -21.59 14.81
C GLU A 208 -60.47 -20.79 15.37
N LYS A 209 -60.46 -19.48 15.15
CA LYS A 209 -59.60 -18.45 15.80
C LYS A 209 -60.47 -17.78 16.87
N PRO A 210 -59.95 -17.30 18.01
CA PRO A 210 -59.45 -15.92 18.00
C PRO A 210 -58.27 -15.63 18.96
N LYS A 211 -58.04 -14.31 19.11
CA LYS A 211 -56.87 -13.50 19.46
C LYS A 211 -56.76 -13.26 21.01
N PRO A 212 -56.06 -12.21 21.49
CA PRO A 212 -54.84 -12.21 22.31
C PRO A 212 -55.06 -11.91 23.80
N GLU A 213 -54.03 -11.98 24.64
CA GLU A 213 -54.02 -11.25 25.92
C GLU A 213 -52.63 -10.68 26.26
N GLU A 214 -52.69 -9.56 26.98
CA GLU A 214 -51.71 -8.48 27.12
C GLU A 214 -51.34 -8.32 28.61
N LYS A 215 -50.20 -7.67 28.89
CA LYS A 215 -49.76 -7.04 30.17
C LYS A 215 -49.39 -8.00 31.32
N GLN A 216 -48.48 -7.70 32.25
CA GLN A 216 -48.05 -6.49 32.98
C GLN A 216 -46.56 -6.71 33.38
N GLU A 217 -45.63 -5.77 33.24
CA GLU A 217 -45.35 -4.61 34.11
C GLU A 217 -45.12 -4.97 35.61
N THR A 218 -43.87 -4.89 36.07
CA THR A 218 -43.56 -4.50 37.46
C THR A 218 -42.25 -3.72 37.54
N SER A 219 -42.41 -2.49 38.03
CA SER A 219 -41.43 -1.54 38.54
C SER A 219 -41.00 -1.89 39.98
N GLY A 220 -39.84 -1.37 40.41
CA GLY A 220 -39.39 -1.26 41.81
C GLY A 220 -38.10 -2.06 42.07
N GLN A 221 -36.98 -1.50 42.56
CA GLN A 221 -36.70 -0.24 43.25
C GLN A 221 -35.33 0.32 42.82
#